data_AF-A0A0C9S1Q9-F1
#
_entry.id   AF-A0A0C9S1Q9-F1
#
_cell.length_a   1.000
_cell.length_b   1.000
_cell.length_c   1.000
_cell.angle_alpha   90.00
_cell.angle_beta   90.00
_cell.angle_gamma   90.00
#
_symmetry.space_group_name_H-M   'P 1'
#
loop_
_entity.id
_entity.type
_entity.pdbx_description
1 polymer ?
#
loop_
_entity_poly.entity_id
_entity_poly.type
_entity_poly.pdbx_seq_one_letter_code
_entity_poly.pdbx_strand_id
1 'polypeptide(L)'
;MMTMTSQKSKLSSNASFPSFTMSVLLTRTETALKSVFVTPVIILTVVTLTILWLRPGSIERLILCCLNLLGHLLILRHLHYRVPSTGKSVPNIVVFYNNSLILSALVLMLSCWLQKLLKSKREVPMWLVSHVSVILTSK
;
A
#
# COMPACT_ATOMS: atom_id res chain seq x y z
N MET A 1 -28.88 34.09 -30.81
CA MET A 1 -27.57 34.79 -30.83
C MET A 1 -27.59 35.81 -29.69
N MET A 2 -27.01 35.46 -28.54
CA MET A 2 -27.16 36.23 -27.29
C MET A 2 -25.81 36.88 -26.96
N THR A 3 -25.72 38.19 -27.14
CA THR A 3 -24.51 38.99 -26.94
C THR A 3 -24.30 39.25 -25.46
N MET A 4 -23.27 38.62 -24.88
CA MET A 4 -22.76 38.96 -23.56
C MET A 4 -22.10 40.34 -23.60
N THR A 5 -22.68 41.33 -22.93
CA THR A 5 -22.06 42.63 -22.72
C THR A 5 -21.04 42.52 -21.59
N SER A 6 -19.75 42.50 -21.95
CA SER A 6 -18.64 42.61 -21.00
C SER A 6 -18.63 44.01 -20.39
N GLN A 7 -19.17 44.15 -19.18
CA GLN A 7 -19.15 45.41 -18.45
C GLN A 7 -17.75 45.61 -17.86
N LYS A 8 -16.98 46.55 -18.42
CA LYS A 8 -15.66 46.93 -17.88
C LYS A 8 -15.85 47.52 -16.48
N SER A 9 -15.32 46.84 -15.47
CA SER A 9 -15.34 47.30 -14.08
C SER A 9 -14.51 48.59 -13.94
N LYS A 10 -15.08 49.59 -13.25
CA LYS A 10 -14.50 50.91 -12.97
C LYS A 10 -13.46 50.86 -11.84
N LEU A 11 -12.67 49.79 -11.74
CA LEU A 11 -11.65 49.66 -10.69
C LEU A 11 -10.32 50.25 -11.19
N SER A 12 -9.82 51.26 -10.47
CA SER A 12 -8.45 51.74 -10.60
C SER A 12 -7.49 50.55 -10.47
N SER A 13 -6.49 50.48 -11.36
CA SER A 13 -5.50 49.39 -11.44
C SER A 13 -4.72 49.14 -10.12
N ASN A 14 -4.85 50.03 -9.12
CA ASN A 14 -4.19 49.95 -7.82
C ASN A 14 -5.14 50.22 -6.63
N ALA A 15 -6.42 49.86 -6.76
CA ALA A 15 -7.35 49.95 -5.63
C ALA A 15 -7.09 48.78 -4.64
N SER A 16 -6.50 49.08 -3.48
CA SER A 16 -6.33 48.13 -2.38
C SER A 16 -7.56 48.18 -1.47
N PHE A 17 -8.38 47.14 -1.49
CA PHE A 17 -9.56 47.04 -0.63
C PHE A 17 -9.17 46.46 0.72
N PRO A 18 -9.63 47.02 1.85
CA PRO A 18 -9.35 46.43 3.16
C PRO A 18 -10.06 45.08 3.25
N SER A 19 -9.28 43.99 3.31
CA SER A 19 -9.78 42.64 3.54
C SER A 19 -9.44 42.21 4.96
N PHE A 20 -10.46 41.82 5.72
CA PHE A 20 -10.26 41.23 7.04
C PHE A 20 -10.11 39.71 6.86
N THR A 21 -8.90 39.19 7.04
CA THR A 21 -8.60 37.77 6.89
C THR A 21 -8.35 37.14 8.26
N MET A 22 -9.31 36.35 8.75
CA MET A 22 -9.18 35.57 9.98
C MET A 22 -8.67 34.17 9.63
N SER A 23 -7.44 33.84 10.06
CA SER A 23 -6.89 32.49 9.90
C SER A 23 -7.23 31.63 11.11
N VAL A 24 -8.14 30.66 10.95
CA VAL A 24 -8.43 29.66 11.98
C VAL A 24 -7.54 28.45 11.76
N LEU A 25 -6.70 28.14 12.74
CA LEU A 25 -5.84 26.97 12.71
C LEU A 25 -6.59 25.79 13.36
N LEU A 26 -7.17 24.95 12.51
CA LEU A 26 -7.88 23.74 12.95
C LEU A 26 -6.91 22.55 12.96
N THR A 27 -6.65 22.01 14.15
CA THR A 27 -5.96 20.72 14.30
C THR A 27 -6.97 19.59 14.22
N ARG A 28 -6.76 18.65 13.30
CA ARG A 28 -7.65 17.49 13.14
C ARG A 28 -7.46 16.53 14.32
N THR A 29 -8.55 16.19 15.01
CA THR A 29 -8.58 15.12 16.01
C THR A 29 -8.59 13.76 15.31
N GLU A 30 -7.41 13.22 15.05
CA GLU A 30 -7.16 12.07 14.15
C GLU A 30 -7.50 10.68 14.75
N THR A 31 -7.98 10.58 15.99
CA THR A 31 -7.98 9.31 16.74
C THR A 31 -8.83 8.21 16.08
N ALA A 32 -10.06 8.53 15.66
CA ALA A 32 -10.97 7.53 15.10
C ALA A 32 -10.53 7.05 13.70
N LEU A 33 -10.18 7.97 12.80
CA LEU A 33 -9.80 7.62 11.43
C LEU A 33 -8.44 6.92 11.39
N LYS A 34 -7.49 7.33 12.23
CA LYS A 34 -6.19 6.67 12.34
C LYS A 34 -6.35 5.22 12.80
N SER A 35 -7.22 4.94 13.77
CA SER A 35 -7.46 3.57 14.25
C SER A 35 -8.03 2.66 13.15
N VAL A 36 -9.00 3.14 12.37
CA VAL A 36 -9.67 2.37 11.31
C VAL A 36 -8.73 1.98 10.16
N PHE A 37 -7.74 2.83 9.83
CA PHE A 37 -6.77 2.52 8.77
C PHE A 37 -5.50 1.81 9.26
N VAL A 38 -5.09 2.03 10.51
CA VAL A 38 -3.88 1.39 11.05
C VAL A 38 -4.15 -0.07 11.44
N THR A 39 -5.30 -0.36 12.03
CA THR A 39 -5.65 -1.74 12.43
C THR A 39 -5.56 -2.75 11.28
N PRO A 40 -6.19 -2.54 10.11
CA PRO A 40 -6.15 -3.52 9.03
C PRO A 40 -4.76 -3.65 8.40
N VAL A 41 -3.90 -2.62 8.46
CA VAL A 41 -2.52 -2.74 7.96
C VAL A 41 -1.67 -3.65 8.85
N ILE A 42 -1.86 -3.58 10.17
CA ILE A 42 -1.19 -4.47 11.12
C ILE A 42 -1.65 -5.91 10.88
N ILE A 43 -2.96 -6.12 10.73
CA ILE A 43 -3.50 -7.47 10.48
C ILE A 43 -2.92 -8.06 9.20
N LEU A 44 -2.92 -7.30 8.09
CA LEU A 44 -2.42 -7.80 6.81
C LEU A 44 -0.90 -8.06 6.83
N THR A 45 -0.12 -7.23 7.53
CA THR A 45 1.33 -7.47 7.69
C THR A 45 1.64 -8.68 8.58
N VAL A 46 0.81 -8.97 9.58
CA VAL A 46 0.93 -10.21 10.36
C VAL A 46 0.55 -11.43 9.51
N VAL A 47 -0.44 -11.30 8.63
CA VAL A 47 -0.83 -12.37 7.68
C VAL A 47 0.29 -12.64 6.67
N THR A 48 0.95 -11.62 6.10
CA THR A 48 2.11 -11.84 5.20
C THR A 48 3.24 -12.57 5.91
N LEU A 49 3.52 -12.26 7.18
CA LEU A 49 4.53 -12.95 7.97
C LEU A 49 4.13 -14.41 8.22
N THR A 50 2.87 -14.66 8.56
CA THR A 50 2.32 -16.01 8.75
C THR A 50 2.42 -16.86 7.48
N ILE A 51 2.14 -16.27 6.31
CA ILE A 51 2.28 -16.94 5.00
C ILE A 51 3.73 -17.36 4.74
N LEU A 52 4.70 -16.53 5.13
CA LEU A 52 6.12 -16.81 4.96
C LEU A 52 6.58 -17.98 5.86
N TRP A 53 5.99 -18.10 7.05
CA TRP A 53 6.26 -19.19 7.98
C TRP A 53 5.60 -20.51 7.59
N LEU A 54 4.54 -20.46 6.80
CA LEU A 54 3.79 -21.65 6.42
C LEU A 54 4.55 -22.51 5.40
N ARG A 55 4.54 -23.83 5.60
CA ARG A 55 5.30 -24.78 4.76
C ARG A 55 4.95 -24.60 3.27
N PRO A 56 5.96 -24.52 2.40
CA PRO A 56 5.72 -24.40 0.98
C PRO A 56 5.16 -25.72 0.44
N GLY A 57 4.02 -25.66 -0.24
CA GLY A 57 3.39 -26.83 -0.85
C GLY A 57 1.87 -26.81 -0.84
N SER A 58 1.24 -26.28 0.23
CA SER A 58 -0.22 -26.24 0.36
C SER A 58 -0.84 -25.20 -0.58
N ILE A 59 -1.97 -25.58 -1.18
CA ILE A 59 -2.82 -24.71 -2.02
C ILE A 59 -3.47 -23.60 -1.16
N GLU A 60 -3.70 -23.89 0.11
CA GLU A 60 -4.25 -22.94 1.10
C GLU A 60 -3.37 -21.70 1.24
N ARG A 61 -2.04 -21.87 1.18
CA ARG A 61 -1.09 -20.76 1.24
C ARG A 61 -1.24 -19.80 0.06
N LEU A 62 -1.49 -20.35 -1.14
CA LEU A 62 -1.71 -19.54 -2.34
C LEU A 62 -3.01 -18.74 -2.21
N ILE A 63 -4.08 -19.39 -1.74
CA ILE A 63 -5.38 -18.74 -1.49
C ILE A 63 -5.22 -17.61 -0.46
N LEU A 64 -4.54 -17.86 0.66
CA LEU A 64 -4.25 -16.86 1.70
C LEU A 64 -3.45 -15.68 1.12
N CYS A 65 -2.45 -15.95 0.28
CA CYS A 65 -1.64 -14.90 -0.33
C CYS A 65 -2.44 -14.03 -1.29
N CYS A 66 -3.34 -14.63 -2.08
CA CYS A 66 -4.26 -13.90 -2.96
C CYS A 66 -5.25 -13.05 -2.17
N LEU A 67 -5.85 -13.60 -1.10
CA LEU A 67 -6.76 -12.87 -0.22
C LEU A 67 -6.05 -11.70 0.46
N ASN A 68 -4.81 -11.89 0.91
CA ASN A 68 -4.02 -10.83 1.53
C ASN A 68 -3.71 -9.69 0.54
N LEU A 69 -3.32 -10.03 -0.69
CA LEU A 69 -3.09 -9.04 -1.75
C LEU A 69 -4.38 -8.27 -2.09
N LEU A 70 -5.52 -8.97 -2.20
CA LEU A 70 -6.81 -8.35 -2.45
C LEU A 70 -7.23 -7.43 -1.29
N GLY A 71 -6.99 -7.85 -0.05
CA GLY A 71 -7.22 -7.02 1.14
C GLY A 71 -6.44 -5.72 1.11
N HIS A 72 -5.15 -5.76 0.77
CA HIS A 72 -4.34 -4.55 0.59
C HIS A 72 -4.89 -3.64 -0.52
N LEU A 73 -5.32 -4.20 -1.66
CA LEU A 73 -5.90 -3.44 -2.78
C LEU A 73 -7.21 -2.74 -2.40
N LEU A 74 -8.11 -3.44 -1.68
CA LEU A 74 -9.39 -2.88 -1.25
C LEU A 74 -9.20 -1.70 -0.30
N ILE A 75 -8.28 -1.81 0.67
CA ILE A 75 -8.02 -0.72 1.61
C ILE A 75 -7.36 0.46 0.91
N LEU A 76 -6.42 0.21 -0.01
CA LEU A 76 -5.79 1.27 -0.78
C LEU A 76 -6.82 2.03 -1.63
N ARG A 77 -7.79 1.31 -2.23
CA ARG A 77 -8.90 1.93 -2.97
C ARG A 77 -9.81 2.75 -2.07
N HIS A 78 -10.14 2.23 -0.88
CA HIS A 78 -10.94 2.97 0.09
C HIS A 78 -10.22 4.23 0.57
N LEU A 79 -8.91 4.14 0.80
CA LEU A 79 -8.06 5.27 1.17
C LEU A 79 -8.02 6.33 0.06
N HIS A 80 -7.91 5.91 -1.21
CA HIS A 80 -7.96 6.83 -2.36
C HIS A 80 -9.27 7.63 -2.42
N TYR A 81 -10.41 7.03 -2.09
CA TYR A 81 -11.69 7.75 -2.08
C TYR A 81 -11.80 8.77 -0.93
N ARG A 82 -11.08 8.55 0.18
CA ARG A 82 -11.14 9.38 1.39
C ARG A 82 -10.10 10.49 1.42
N VAL A 83 -9.01 10.35 0.66
CA VAL A 83 -7.93 11.34 0.60
C VAL A 83 -8.22 12.32 -0.56
N PRO A 84 -8.38 13.63 -0.29
CA PRO A 84 -8.52 14.62 -1.34
C PRO A 84 -7.23 14.72 -2.16
N SER A 85 -7.36 14.76 -3.49
CA SER A 85 -6.23 14.84 -4.45
C SER A 85 -5.44 16.17 -4.38
N THR A 86 -5.90 17.12 -3.58
CA THR A 86 -5.40 18.50 -3.53
C THR A 86 -4.19 18.71 -2.60
N GLY A 87 -3.61 17.63 -2.06
CA GLY A 87 -2.49 17.71 -1.12
C GLY A 87 -1.13 17.94 -1.79
N LYS A 88 -0.35 18.92 -1.31
CA LYS A 88 1.05 19.15 -1.74
C LYS A 88 2.00 18.00 -1.35
N SER A 89 1.61 17.14 -0.41
CA SER A 89 2.43 16.04 0.14
C SER A 89 1.59 14.78 0.33
N VAL A 90 2.16 13.62 -0.05
CA VAL A 90 1.52 12.31 0.12
C VAL A 90 1.47 11.94 1.61
N PRO A 91 0.32 11.50 2.15
CA PRO A 91 0.24 11.04 3.54
C PRO A 91 1.14 9.81 3.78
N ASN A 92 1.88 9.79 4.90
CA ASN A 92 2.83 8.72 5.21
C ASN A 92 2.17 7.31 5.29
N ILE A 93 0.90 7.26 5.68
CA ILE A 93 0.10 6.02 5.69
C ILE A 93 -0.06 5.42 4.28
N VAL A 94 -0.22 6.26 3.25
CA VAL A 94 -0.35 5.80 1.86
C VAL A 94 0.96 5.17 1.40
N VAL A 95 2.09 5.78 1.74
CA VAL A 95 3.43 5.26 1.43
C VAL A 95 3.64 3.90 2.10
N PHE A 96 3.26 3.77 3.38
CA PHE A 96 3.35 2.50 4.09
C PHE A 96 2.50 1.39 3.45
N TYR A 97 1.25 1.68 3.08
CA TYR A 97 0.38 0.73 2.38
C TYR A 97 0.97 0.28 1.04
N ASN A 98 1.59 1.21 0.30
CA ASN A 98 2.23 0.89 -0.98
C ASN A 98 3.43 -0.05 -0.79
N ASN A 99 4.29 0.25 0.17
CA ASN A 99 5.42 -0.62 0.51
C ASN A 99 4.96 -2.02 0.96
N SER A 100 3.90 -2.09 1.76
CA SER A 100 3.31 -3.37 2.19
C SER A 100 2.68 -4.16 1.04
N LEU A 101 2.07 -3.47 0.07
CA LEU A 101 1.52 -4.09 -1.15
C LEU A 101 2.64 -4.73 -1.98
N ILE A 102 3.73 -3.99 -2.20
CA ILE A 102 4.92 -4.50 -2.91
C ILE A 102 5.46 -5.75 -2.20
N LEU A 103 5.59 -5.70 -0.87
CA LEU A 103 6.03 -6.84 -0.08
C LEU A 103 5.10 -8.04 -0.23
N SER A 104 3.77 -7.83 -0.17
CA SER A 104 2.79 -8.91 -0.36
C SER A 104 2.86 -9.53 -1.76
N ALA A 105 3.14 -8.74 -2.80
CA ALA A 105 3.32 -9.25 -4.15
C ALA A 105 4.62 -10.08 -4.27
N LEU A 106 5.71 -9.64 -3.66
CA LEU A 106 6.96 -10.40 -3.61
C LEU A 106 6.78 -11.75 -2.88
N VAL A 107 6.04 -11.77 -1.77
CA VAL A 107 5.72 -13.02 -1.04
C VAL A 107 4.88 -13.97 -1.90
N LEU A 108 3.93 -13.44 -2.68
CA LEU A 108 3.14 -14.24 -3.62
C LEU A 108 4.02 -14.86 -4.70
N MET A 109 4.89 -14.05 -5.32
CA MET A 109 5.84 -14.52 -6.34
C MET A 109 6.78 -15.60 -5.79
N LEU A 110 7.35 -15.38 -4.61
CA LEU A 110 8.19 -16.35 -3.92
C LEU A 110 7.43 -17.64 -3.61
N SER A 111 6.16 -17.53 -3.21
CA SER A 111 5.30 -18.69 -2.92
C SER A 111 5.03 -19.53 -4.16
N CYS A 112 4.69 -18.89 -5.28
CA CYS A 112 4.53 -19.57 -6.57
C CYS A 112 5.82 -20.24 -7.03
N TRP A 113 6.96 -19.53 -6.91
CA TRP A 113 8.27 -20.06 -7.26
C TRP A 113 8.60 -21.32 -6.46
N LEU A 114 8.43 -21.25 -5.13
CA LEU A 114 8.76 -22.33 -4.22
C LEU A 114 7.85 -23.54 -4.44
N GLN A 115 6.55 -23.33 -4.69
CA GLN A 115 5.63 -24.42 -5.03
C GLN A 115 5.99 -25.10 -6.35
N LYS A 116 6.45 -24.32 -7.35
CA LYS A 116 6.91 -24.87 -8.62
C LYS A 116 8.21 -25.65 -8.45
N LEU A 117 9.12 -25.18 -7.61
CA LEU A 117 10.35 -25.88 -7.25
C LEU A 117 10.04 -27.24 -6.60
N LEU A 118 9.12 -27.27 -5.63
CA LEU A 118 8.71 -28.50 -4.91
C LEU A 118 8.02 -29.52 -5.80
N LYS A 119 7.20 -29.07 -6.77
CA LYS A 119 6.54 -29.97 -7.73
C LYS A 119 7.48 -30.43 -8.85
N SER A 120 8.62 -29.77 -9.03
CA SER A 120 9.58 -30.14 -10.05
C SER A 120 10.33 -31.39 -9.63
N LYS A 121 10.14 -32.50 -10.38
CA LYS A 121 10.88 -33.75 -10.20
C LYS A 121 12.32 -33.69 -10.74
N ARG A 122 12.89 -32.49 -10.89
CA ARG A 122 14.22 -32.31 -11.45
C ARG A 122 15.25 -32.71 -10.40
N GLU A 123 16.25 -33.48 -10.81
CA GLU A 123 17.38 -33.81 -9.95
C GLU A 123 18.02 -32.52 -9.44
N VAL A 124 18.20 -32.45 -8.13
CA VAL A 124 18.73 -31.26 -7.46
C VAL A 124 20.14 -30.99 -8.00
N PRO A 125 20.42 -29.80 -8.54
CA PRO A 125 21.73 -29.52 -9.13
C PRO A 125 22.82 -29.64 -8.05
N MET A 126 23.92 -30.33 -8.36
CA MET A 126 24.95 -30.71 -7.40
C MET A 126 25.56 -29.51 -6.64
N TRP A 127 25.64 -28.33 -7.26
CA TRP A 127 26.11 -27.11 -6.58
C TRP A 127 25.19 -26.70 -5.42
N LEU A 128 23.87 -26.86 -5.57
CA LEU A 128 22.90 -26.54 -4.51
C LEU A 128 23.04 -27.52 -3.34
N VAL A 129 23.30 -28.80 -3.63
CA VAL A 129 23.52 -29.83 -2.61
C VAL A 129 24.78 -29.52 -1.80
N SER A 130 25.85 -29.04 -2.45
CA SER A 130 27.10 -28.65 -1.77
C SER A 130 26.88 -27.51 -0.75
N HIS A 131 26.12 -26.48 -1.12
CA HIS A 131 25.83 -25.37 -0.19
C HIS A 131 24.88 -25.75 0.94
N VAL A 132 23.84 -26.52 0.62
CA VAL A 132 22.82 -26.91 1.62
C VAL A 132 23.38 -27.99 2.56
N SER A 133 24.22 -28.90 2.08
CA SER A 133 24.84 -29.93 2.94
C SER A 133 25.73 -29.29 3.98
N VAL A 134 26.61 -28.34 3.64
CA VAL A 134 27.49 -27.65 4.60
C VAL A 134 26.70 -27.03 5.76
N ILE A 135 25.53 -26.46 5.49
CA ILE A 135 24.66 -25.88 6.52
C ILE A 135 24.00 -26.97 7.38
N LEU A 136 23.59 -28.09 6.76
CA LEU A 136 22.94 -29.21 7.44
C LEU A 136 23.90 -30.10 8.23
N THR A 137 25.17 -30.23 7.82
CA THR A 137 26.19 -30.99 8.57
C THR A 137 26.88 -30.15 9.65
N SER A 138 26.69 -28.83 9.66
CA SER A 138 27.23 -27.92 10.68
C SER A 138 26.35 -27.87 11.95
N LYS A 139 25.45 -28.84 12.13
CA LYS A 139 24.59 -29.00 13.31
C LYS A 139 24.83 -30.36 13.94
#